data_AF-A0A8T2JE19-F1
#
_entry.id   AF-A0A8T2JE19-F1
#
_cell.length_a   1.000
_cell.length_b   1.000
_cell.length_c   1.000
_cell.angle_alpha   90.00
_cell.angle_beta   90.00
_cell.angle_gamma   90.00
#
_symmetry.space_group_name_H-M   'P 1'
#
loop_
_entity.id
_entity.type
_entity.pdbx_description
1 polymer ?
#
loop_
_entity_poly.entity_id
_entity_poly.type
_entity_poly.pdbx_seq_one_letter_code
_entity_poly.pdbx_strand_id
1 'polypeptide(L)'
;MVPSSLIFPLTPQSYVTELTKRIKFKSNSSEEDESTEFKRIFPTFTWCVRDFFLKLEIDGENVTEDQYLMNGLKLKNGTSKKIQDQNLPRECILHYFHSHKCFVFERPASTKTLHTLEELEECELEKDFVEQSQKFCDYMFKEGSVKTLPGGILVTGRSK
;
A
#
# COMPACT_ATOMS: atom_id res chain seq x y z
N MET A 1 0.95 -7.58 21.35
CA MET A 1 0.73 -6.31 20.64
C MET A 1 2.03 -5.84 20.01
N VAL A 2 2.12 -5.80 18.68
CA VAL A 2 3.23 -5.13 18.00
C VAL A 2 2.99 -3.62 18.12
N PRO A 3 3.89 -2.84 18.72
CA PRO A 3 3.69 -1.40 18.83
C PRO A 3 3.61 -0.81 17.42
N SER A 4 2.58 0.00 17.15
CA SER A 4 2.33 0.63 15.84
C SER A 4 3.51 1.48 15.32
N SER A 5 4.51 1.74 16.16
CA SER A 5 5.77 2.39 15.81
C SER A 5 6.74 1.49 15.03
N LEU A 6 6.59 0.16 15.07
CA LEU A 6 7.43 -0.79 14.32
C LEU A 6 6.90 -1.11 12.92
N ILE A 7 5.63 -0.80 12.65
CA ILE A 7 5.00 -1.04 11.34
C ILE A 7 5.43 0.01 10.29
N PHE A 8 5.94 1.16 10.74
CA PHE A 8 6.44 2.22 9.88
C PHE A 8 7.67 2.91 10.50
N PRO A 9 8.87 2.31 10.41
CA PRO A 9 10.07 3.03 10.74
C PRO A 9 10.40 3.97 9.58
N LEU A 10 10.39 5.29 9.87
CA LEU A 10 11.14 6.34 9.17
C LEU A 10 10.80 6.63 7.69
N THR A 11 10.04 7.72 7.48
CA THR A 11 10.04 8.69 6.35
C THR A 11 9.28 8.50 5.01
N PRO A 12 8.69 7.35 4.60
CA PRO A 12 7.80 7.28 3.43
C PRO A 12 6.52 8.12 3.55
N GLN A 13 6.10 8.41 4.79
CA GLN A 13 4.85 9.10 5.10
C GLN A 13 4.87 10.59 4.74
N SER A 14 6.06 11.21 4.69
CA SER A 14 6.23 12.56 4.13
C SER A 14 5.97 12.56 2.62
N TYR A 15 6.36 11.51 1.90
CA TYR A 15 6.15 11.43 0.46
C TYR A 15 4.67 11.35 0.11
N VAL A 16 3.88 10.50 0.80
CA VAL A 16 2.43 10.42 0.52
C VAL A 16 1.72 11.74 0.81
N THR A 17 2.03 12.39 1.94
CA THR A 17 1.43 13.68 2.30
C THR A 17 1.87 14.81 1.35
N GLU A 18 3.13 14.84 0.92
CA GLU A 18 3.62 15.80 -0.07
C GLU A 18 3.07 15.53 -1.48
N LEU A 19 2.97 14.26 -1.89
CA LEU A 19 2.46 13.88 -3.20
C LEU A 19 0.99 14.27 -3.32
N THR A 20 0.20 14.01 -2.29
CA THR A 20 -1.16 14.54 -2.15
C THR A 20 -1.20 16.07 -2.29
N LYS A 21 -0.35 16.82 -1.59
CA LYS A 21 -0.34 18.30 -1.68
C LYS A 21 0.08 18.82 -3.06
N ARG A 22 0.92 18.07 -3.77
CA ARG A 22 1.49 18.45 -5.07
C ARG A 22 0.62 18.02 -6.25
N ILE A 23 -0.23 17.01 -6.08
CA ILE A 23 -1.26 16.66 -7.05
C ILE A 23 -2.33 17.75 -7.01
N LYS A 24 -2.12 18.81 -7.81
CA LYS A 24 -3.13 19.85 -8.05
C LYS A 24 -3.99 19.41 -9.23
N PHE A 25 -5.26 19.12 -8.96
CA PHE A 25 -6.26 19.07 -10.00
C PHE A 25 -6.65 20.50 -10.39
N LYS A 26 -6.58 20.84 -11.67
CA LYS A 26 -7.37 21.93 -12.22
C LYS A 26 -8.71 21.32 -12.61
N SER A 27 -9.58 21.10 -11.63
CA SER A 27 -11.01 20.91 -11.94
C SER A 27 -11.64 22.31 -11.93
N ASN A 28 -12.52 22.60 -12.89
CA ASN A 28 -13.31 23.84 -12.94
C ASN A 28 -14.67 23.65 -12.24
N SER A 29 -14.78 22.69 -11.31
CA SER A 29 -16.03 22.25 -10.70
C SER A 29 -15.98 22.36 -9.17
N SER A 30 -17.14 22.54 -8.56
CA SER A 30 -17.39 22.71 -7.12
C SER A 30 -16.71 21.66 -6.24
N GLU A 31 -16.37 22.03 -4.99
CA GLU A 31 -15.64 21.20 -4.01
C GLU A 31 -16.24 19.80 -3.76
N GLU A 32 -17.56 19.63 -3.93
CA GLU A 32 -18.22 18.32 -3.81
C GLU A 32 -17.90 17.37 -4.97
N ASP A 33 -17.83 17.89 -6.21
CA ASP A 33 -17.51 17.11 -7.41
C ASP A 33 -16.05 16.65 -7.41
N GLU A 34 -15.14 17.47 -6.85
CA GLU A 34 -13.73 17.14 -6.76
C GLU A 34 -13.52 15.84 -5.99
N SER A 35 -14.18 15.66 -4.82
CA SER A 35 -14.04 14.47 -3.98
C SER A 35 -14.36 13.17 -4.74
N THR A 36 -15.42 13.16 -5.56
CA THR A 36 -15.83 12.03 -6.40
C THR A 36 -14.98 11.84 -7.65
N GLU A 37 -14.50 12.92 -8.26
CA GLU A 37 -13.60 12.85 -9.41
C GLU A 37 -12.17 12.42 -9.01
N PHE A 38 -11.70 12.87 -7.84
CA PHE A 38 -10.50 12.39 -7.15
C PHE A 38 -10.55 10.87 -7.02
N LYS A 39 -11.74 10.33 -6.70
CA LYS A 39 -11.87 8.89 -6.54
C LYS A 39 -11.63 8.09 -7.80
N ARG A 40 -11.90 8.68 -8.96
CA ARG A 40 -11.87 7.96 -10.23
C ARG A 40 -10.48 7.82 -10.83
N ILE A 41 -9.54 8.66 -10.39
CA ILE A 41 -8.25 8.82 -11.08
C ILE A 41 -7.08 8.30 -10.23
N PHE A 42 -7.28 8.25 -8.91
CA PHE A 42 -6.29 7.69 -8.00
C PHE A 42 -6.21 6.17 -8.14
N PRO A 43 -4.98 5.62 -8.18
CA PRO A 43 -4.77 4.19 -8.36
C PRO A 43 -5.30 3.41 -7.16
N THR A 44 -5.43 2.09 -7.32
CA THR A 44 -5.55 1.18 -6.19
C THR A 44 -4.26 1.22 -5.36
N PHE A 45 -4.38 1.19 -4.03
CA PHE A 45 -3.22 1.11 -3.15
C PHE A 45 -2.98 -0.33 -2.73
N THR A 46 -1.81 -0.86 -3.08
CA THR A 46 -1.35 -2.19 -2.65
C THR A 46 -0.08 -2.02 -1.84
N TRP A 47 -0.11 -2.44 -0.58
CA TRP A 47 1.06 -2.42 0.31
C TRP A 47 1.73 -3.79 0.34
N CYS A 48 2.98 -3.83 -0.11
CA CYS A 48 3.82 -5.03 -0.04
C CYS A 48 4.78 -4.91 1.14
N VAL A 49 4.56 -5.70 2.20
CA VAL A 49 5.41 -5.74 3.38
C VAL A 49 6.42 -6.87 3.21
N ARG A 50 7.70 -6.52 2.99
CA ARG A 50 8.79 -7.47 2.78
C ARG A 50 9.41 -7.92 4.11
N ASP A 51 10.05 -9.09 4.10
CA ASP A 51 10.73 -9.68 5.25
C ASP A 51 9.81 -9.74 6.49
N PHE A 52 8.59 -10.26 6.29
CA PHE A 52 7.57 -10.33 7.33
C PHE A 52 7.80 -11.56 8.23
N PHE A 53 8.21 -11.32 9.48
CA PHE A 53 8.47 -12.38 10.47
C PHE A 53 7.42 -12.44 11.59
N LEU A 54 6.39 -11.59 11.52
CA LEU A 54 5.35 -11.52 12.54
C LEU A 54 4.24 -12.52 12.22
N LYS A 55 3.57 -13.01 13.25
CA LYS A 55 2.29 -13.69 13.04
C LYS A 55 1.24 -12.65 12.66
N LEU A 56 0.38 -12.98 11.70
CA LEU A 56 -0.81 -12.19 11.38
C LEU A 56 -1.86 -12.36 12.48
N GLU A 57 -1.57 -11.81 13.65
CA GLU A 57 -2.39 -11.93 14.84
C GLU A 57 -2.54 -10.55 15.50
N ILE A 58 -3.79 -10.22 15.85
CA ILE A 58 -4.12 -8.99 16.58
C ILE A 58 -4.95 -9.41 17.79
N ASP A 59 -4.48 -9.05 18.98
CA ASP A 59 -5.15 -9.33 20.25
C ASP A 59 -5.50 -10.81 20.47
N GLY A 60 -4.67 -11.73 19.98
CA GLY A 60 -4.87 -13.18 20.11
C GLY A 60 -5.60 -13.83 18.94
N GLU A 61 -6.18 -13.03 18.04
CA GLU A 61 -6.99 -13.51 16.91
C GLU A 61 -6.20 -13.45 15.59
N ASN A 62 -6.31 -14.52 14.79
CA ASN A 62 -5.72 -14.54 13.46
C ASN A 62 -6.43 -13.54 12.54
N VAL A 63 -5.66 -12.77 11.79
CA VAL A 63 -6.15 -11.76 10.85
C VAL A 63 -5.60 -11.96 9.46
N THR A 64 -6.28 -11.39 8.48
CA THR A 64 -5.80 -11.29 7.09
C THR A 64 -4.76 -10.19 6.94
N GLU A 65 -4.00 -10.23 5.83
CA GLU A 65 -3.03 -9.17 5.49
C GLU A 65 -3.73 -7.80 5.39
N ASP A 66 -4.94 -7.76 4.82
CA ASP A 66 -5.73 -6.53 4.66
C ASP A 66 -6.16 -5.98 6.03
N GLN A 67 -6.62 -6.85 6.93
CA GLN A 67 -6.93 -6.45 8.31
C GLN A 67 -5.70 -5.96 9.07
N TYR A 68 -4.53 -6.55 8.81
CA TYR A 68 -3.26 -6.08 9.36
C TYR A 68 -2.92 -4.65 8.89
N LEU A 69 -3.07 -4.36 7.59
CA LEU A 69 -2.93 -3.01 7.03
C LEU A 69 -3.92 -2.04 7.69
N MET A 70 -5.20 -2.40 7.74
CA MET A 70 -6.24 -1.52 8.33
C MET A 70 -5.97 -1.25 9.80
N ASN A 71 -5.44 -2.21 10.55
CA ASN A 71 -5.00 -2.00 11.92
C ASN A 71 -3.83 -1.01 12.02
N GLY A 72 -2.85 -1.08 11.11
CA GLY A 72 -1.75 -0.12 11.02
C GLY A 72 -2.19 1.31 10.67
N LEU A 73 -3.30 1.44 9.92
CA LEU A 73 -3.91 2.71 9.53
C LEU A 73 -4.89 3.29 10.55
N LYS A 74 -5.19 2.61 11.65
CA LYS A 74 -6.08 3.15 12.71
C LYS A 74 -5.54 4.49 13.23
N LEU A 75 -6.41 5.50 13.23
CA LEU A 75 -6.10 6.82 13.75
C LEU A 75 -5.98 6.75 15.27
N LYS A 76 -5.01 7.49 15.82
CA LYS A 76 -4.84 7.62 17.26
C LYS A 76 -5.74 8.73 17.79
N ASN A 77 -6.40 8.48 18.91
CA ASN A 77 -7.22 9.48 19.58
C ASN A 77 -6.36 10.55 20.25
N GLY A 78 -6.81 11.80 20.16
CA GLY A 78 -6.19 12.96 20.81
C GLY A 78 -5.88 14.11 19.85
N THR A 79 -5.62 15.28 20.42
CA THR A 79 -5.46 16.54 19.66
C THR A 79 -4.05 17.11 19.72
N SER A 80 -3.10 16.41 20.34
CA SER A 80 -1.71 16.87 20.40
C SER A 80 -1.09 16.93 19.00
N LYS A 81 -0.19 17.90 18.77
CA LYS A 81 0.53 18.05 17.49
C LYS A 81 1.20 16.75 17.04
N LYS A 82 1.83 16.03 17.98
CA LYS A 82 2.46 14.73 17.71
C LYS A 82 1.47 13.68 17.21
N ILE A 83 0.23 13.68 17.71
CA ILE A 83 -0.82 12.76 17.26
C ILE A 83 -1.31 13.16 15.87
N GLN A 84 -1.54 14.45 15.64
CA GLN A 84 -1.92 14.97 14.32
C GLN A 84 -0.86 14.64 13.26
N ASP A 85 0.43 14.87 13.55
CA ASP A 85 1.54 14.54 12.64
C ASP A 85 1.61 13.04 12.32
N GLN A 86 1.25 12.17 13.27
CA GLN A 86 1.20 10.72 13.05
C GLN A 86 -0.06 10.27 12.30
N ASN A 87 -1.19 10.97 12.46
CA ASN A 87 -2.46 10.61 11.83
C ASN A 87 -2.56 11.13 10.39
N LEU A 88 -1.98 12.30 10.10
CA LEU A 88 -2.04 12.92 8.78
C LEU A 88 -1.69 11.95 7.62
N PRO A 89 -0.58 11.18 7.65
CA PRO A 89 -0.30 10.22 6.59
C PRO A 89 -1.30 9.06 6.53
N ARG A 90 -1.84 8.62 7.67
CA ARG A 90 -2.87 7.56 7.71
C ARG A 90 -4.17 8.07 7.07
N GLU A 91 -4.58 9.28 7.40
CA GLU A 91 -5.74 9.96 6.82
C GLU A 91 -5.59 10.11 5.31
N CYS A 92 -4.41 10.51 4.83
CA CYS A 92 -4.14 10.59 3.40
C CYS A 92 -4.33 9.24 2.72
N ILE A 93 -3.74 8.17 3.25
CA ILE A 93 -3.87 6.84 2.64
C ILE A 93 -5.35 6.41 2.62
N LEU A 94 -6.08 6.60 3.72
CA LEU A 94 -7.50 6.24 3.83
C LEU A 94 -8.41 7.07 2.91
N HIS A 95 -8.07 8.34 2.68
CA HIS A 95 -8.93 9.26 1.94
C HIS A 95 -8.69 9.23 0.43
N TYR A 96 -7.42 9.16 -0.02
CA TYR A 96 -7.08 9.31 -1.45
C TYR A 96 -7.16 8.02 -2.25
N PHE A 97 -7.06 6.85 -1.61
CA PHE A 97 -7.08 5.56 -2.30
C PHE A 97 -8.39 4.82 -2.04
N HIS A 98 -9.01 4.28 -3.10
CA HIS A 98 -10.31 3.59 -3.07
C HIS A 98 -10.24 2.17 -2.56
N SER A 99 -9.06 1.57 -2.71
CA SER A 99 -8.79 0.20 -2.38
C SER A 99 -7.50 0.16 -1.60
N HIS A 100 -7.51 -0.62 -0.52
CA HIS A 100 -6.37 -0.86 0.35
C HIS A 100 -6.14 -2.36 0.39
N LYS A 101 -5.20 -2.82 -0.43
CA LYS A 101 -4.77 -4.22 -0.47
C LYS A 101 -3.44 -4.36 0.24
N CYS A 102 -3.23 -5.47 0.92
CA CYS A 102 -1.98 -5.80 1.58
C CYS A 102 -1.49 -7.19 1.17
N PHE A 103 -0.19 -7.31 0.99
CA PHE A 103 0.51 -8.57 0.85
C PHE A 103 1.72 -8.56 1.77
N VAL A 104 1.89 -9.63 2.52
CA VAL A 104 3.09 -9.86 3.31
C VAL A 104 3.95 -10.90 2.58
N PHE A 105 5.25 -10.70 2.63
CA PHE A 105 6.22 -11.58 2.01
C PHE A 105 7.21 -12.02 3.06
N GLU A 106 7.35 -13.32 3.24
CA GLU A 106 8.45 -13.88 3.99
C GLU A 106 9.78 -13.56 3.33
N ARG A 107 10.85 -13.80 4.06
CA ARG A 107 12.20 -13.60 3.53
C ARG A 107 12.38 -14.59 2.37
N PRO A 108 12.79 -14.13 1.18
CA PRO A 108 12.80 -14.99 0.00
C PRO A 108 13.88 -16.06 0.03
N ALA A 109 14.97 -15.82 0.76
CA ALA A 109 16.08 -16.75 0.91
C ALA A 109 16.84 -16.47 2.21
N SER A 110 17.74 -17.39 2.57
CA SER A 110 18.63 -17.21 3.72
C SER A 110 19.52 -15.96 3.60
N THR A 111 19.98 -15.41 4.73
CA THR A 111 20.92 -14.27 4.75
C THR A 111 22.19 -14.52 3.91
N LYS A 112 22.62 -15.78 3.81
CA LYS A 112 23.83 -16.15 3.08
C LYS A 112 23.65 -16.06 1.57
N THR A 113 22.45 -16.30 1.04
CA THR A 113 22.18 -16.39 -0.41
C THR A 113 21.42 -15.17 -0.93
N LEU A 114 20.90 -14.31 -0.05
CA LEU A 114 20.19 -13.08 -0.46
C LEU A 114 20.98 -12.11 -1.33
N HIS A 115 22.30 -12.12 -1.26
CA HIS A 115 23.14 -11.24 -2.08
C HIS A 115 23.21 -11.68 -3.55
N THR A 116 22.83 -12.93 -3.85
CA THR A 116 22.74 -13.51 -5.20
C THR A 116 21.29 -13.85 -5.55
N LEU A 117 20.30 -13.15 -4.96
CA LEU A 117 18.88 -13.47 -5.11
C LEU A 117 18.41 -13.55 -6.58
N GLU A 118 18.99 -12.73 -7.46
CA GLU A 118 18.67 -12.71 -8.90
C GLU A 118 19.21 -13.93 -9.65
N GLU A 119 20.17 -14.66 -9.07
CA GLU A 119 20.80 -15.85 -9.66
C GLU A 119 20.18 -17.16 -9.12
N LEU A 120 19.35 -17.07 -8.07
CA LEU A 120 18.72 -18.25 -7.46
C LEU A 120 17.58 -18.76 -8.34
N GLU A 121 17.50 -20.08 -8.46
CA GLU A 121 16.34 -20.75 -9.05
C GLU A 121 15.15 -20.71 -8.08
N GLU A 122 13.93 -20.79 -8.61
CA GLU A 122 12.71 -20.73 -7.79
C GLU A 122 12.65 -21.84 -6.73
N CYS A 123 13.24 -23.01 -7.02
CA CYS A 123 13.32 -24.12 -6.07
C CYS A 123 14.29 -23.88 -4.90
N GLU A 124 15.15 -22.86 -4.99
CA GLU A 124 16.08 -22.44 -3.94
C GLU A 124 15.48 -21.34 -3.03
N LEU A 125 14.32 -20.80 -3.41
CA LEU A 125 13.59 -19.81 -2.63
C LEU A 125 12.75 -20.47 -1.54
N GLU A 126 12.46 -19.71 -0.49
CA GLU A 126 11.52 -20.14 0.55
C GLU A 126 10.13 -20.37 -0.06
N LYS A 127 9.55 -21.55 0.21
CA LYS A 127 8.28 -21.99 -0.41
C LYS A 127 7.14 -21.02 -0.16
N ASP A 128 7.03 -20.52 1.07
CA ASP A 128 5.96 -19.59 1.46
C ASP A 128 6.13 -18.24 0.73
N PHE A 129 7.37 -17.79 0.50
CA PHE A 129 7.63 -16.59 -0.31
C PHE A 129 7.21 -16.79 -1.78
N VAL A 130 7.48 -17.96 -2.37
CA VAL A 130 7.08 -18.28 -3.74
C VAL A 130 5.56 -18.27 -3.87
N GLU A 131 4.84 -18.92 -2.96
CA GLU A 131 3.37 -18.95 -2.94
C GLU A 131 2.77 -17.55 -2.76
N GLN A 132 3.32 -16.75 -1.84
CA GLN A 132 2.92 -15.35 -1.61
C GLN A 132 3.15 -14.48 -2.85
N SER A 133 4.29 -14.67 -3.53
CA SER A 133 4.65 -13.97 -4.76
C SER A 133 3.69 -14.32 -5.90
N GLN A 134 3.36 -15.60 -6.07
CA GLN A 134 2.40 -16.03 -7.07
C GLN A 134 1.00 -15.45 -6.78
N LYS A 135 0.53 -15.52 -5.53
CA LYS A 135 -0.75 -14.93 -5.11
C LYS A 135 -0.81 -13.42 -5.40
N PHE A 136 0.30 -12.71 -5.16
CA PHE A 136 0.41 -11.29 -5.49
C PHE A 136 0.35 -11.04 -7.00
N CYS A 137 1.12 -11.78 -7.80
CA CYS A 137 1.12 -11.67 -9.25
C CYS A 137 -0.28 -11.92 -9.82
N ASP A 138 -0.94 -13.02 -9.42
CA ASP A 138 -2.29 -13.37 -9.87
C ASP A 138 -3.30 -12.26 -9.56
N TYR A 139 -3.22 -11.69 -8.35
CA TYR A 139 -4.05 -10.55 -7.98
C TYR A 139 -3.77 -9.32 -8.87
N MET A 140 -2.50 -8.97 -9.08
CA MET A 140 -2.13 -7.80 -9.89
C MET A 140 -2.53 -7.95 -11.34
N PHE A 141 -2.42 -9.15 -11.92
CA PHE A 141 -2.88 -9.42 -13.29
C PHE A 141 -4.39 -9.39 -13.43
N LYS A 142 -5.13 -9.80 -12.38
CA LYS A 142 -6.58 -9.83 -12.39
C LYS A 142 -7.22 -8.47 -12.10
N GLU A 143 -6.74 -7.79 -11.06
CA GLU A 143 -7.32 -6.53 -10.55
C GLU A 143 -6.62 -5.28 -11.13
N GLY A 144 -5.48 -5.46 -11.80
CA GLY A 144 -4.76 -4.40 -12.49
C GLY A 144 -5.60 -3.79 -13.62
N SER A 145 -6.20 -2.63 -13.34
CA SER A 145 -6.99 -1.91 -14.34
C SER A 145 -6.11 -1.14 -15.33
N VAL A 146 -6.56 -1.06 -16.59
CA VAL A 146 -5.94 -0.19 -17.59
C VAL A 146 -6.04 1.25 -17.10
N LYS A 147 -4.94 2.00 -17.18
CA LYS A 147 -4.91 3.39 -16.73
C LYS A 147 -5.93 4.22 -17.53
N THR A 148 -6.76 4.97 -16.81
CA THR A 148 -7.76 5.88 -17.39
C THR A 148 -7.51 7.32 -16.95
N LEU A 149 -7.93 8.26 -17.80
CA LEU A 149 -7.96 9.71 -17.53
C LEU A 149 -9.38 10.17 -17.17
N PRO A 150 -9.56 11.39 -16.64
CA PRO A 150 -10.86 12.05 -16.59
C PRO A 150 -11.64 11.88 -17.90
N GLY A 151 -12.95 11.64 -17.79
CA GLY A 151 -13.77 11.28 -18.95
C GLY A 151 -13.71 9.80 -19.38
N GLY A 152 -12.88 8.97 -18.73
CA GLY A 152 -12.84 7.51 -19.00
C GLY A 152 -11.96 7.15 -20.19
N ILE A 153 -11.07 8.06 -20.59
CA ILE A 153 -10.18 7.86 -21.73
C ILE A 153 -9.10 6.86 -21.33
N LEU A 154 -9.00 5.76 -22.06
CA LEU A 154 -7.95 4.75 -21.86
C LEU A 154 -6.59 5.30 -22.31
N VAL A 155 -5.59 5.15 -21.44
CA VAL A 155 -4.21 5.50 -21.77
C VAL A 155 -3.58 4.36 -22.57
N THR A 156 -2.90 4.70 -23.68
CA THR A 156 -2.16 3.75 -24.51
C THR A 156 -0.72 4.22 -24.68
N GLY A 157 0.18 3.33 -25.11
CA GLY A 157 1.61 3.65 -25.29
C GLY A 157 1.93 4.67 -26.40
N ARG A 158 0.93 5.13 -27.16
CA ARG A 158 1.07 6.24 -28.12
C ARG A 158 0.51 7.49 -27.48
N SER A 159 1.31 8.18 -26.67
CA SER A 159 0.95 9.53 -26.26
C SER A 159 1.26 10.47 -27.42
N LYS A 160 0.26 11.26 -27.84
CA LYS A 160 0.46 12.39 -28.77
C LYS A 160 1.37 13.44 -28.15
#